data_AF-A0A1G9TXJ3-F1
#
_entry.id   AF-A0A1G9TXJ3-F1
#
_cell.length_a   1.000
_cell.length_b   1.000
_cell.length_c   1.000
_cell.angle_alpha   90.00
_cell.angle_beta   90.00
_cell.angle_gamma   90.00
#
_symmetry.space_group_name_H-M   'P 1'
#
loop_
_entity.id
_entity.type
_entity.pdbx_description
1 polymer ?
#
loop_
_entity_poly.entity_id
_entity_poly.type
_entity_poly.pdbx_seq_one_letter_code
_entity_poly.pdbx_strand_id
1 'polypeptide(L)'
;MTLPGFDALLVEQPWSASRHLWGTRYECAVYSEQGALLANVAERKRLGPLRKMLRATGFSGRTVFDLVVAQQGFPLLSLRKGAGRPPLEVTRPDGSAIGSVRQLRRGAYALLDPAGQQLCLLHEVAAFRPGAIGKRDGRRVRRDSVRLQPNLPEPVRSLALAACVAYDVVRGIGTNHTSGAFDFPTA
;
A
#
# COMPACT_ATOMS: atom_id res chain seq x y z
N MET A 1 14.63 -0.07 9.56
CA MET A 1 15.18 -0.46 8.24
C MET A 1 14.01 -0.83 7.34
N THR A 2 14.01 -0.33 6.10
CA THR A 2 13.06 -0.72 5.04
C THR A 2 13.48 -2.01 4.38
N LEU A 3 12.69 -2.52 3.42
CA LEU A 3 13.09 -3.64 2.55
C LEU A 3 14.43 -3.30 1.87
N PRO A 4 15.54 -3.93 2.27
CA PRO A 4 16.87 -3.49 1.84
C PRO A 4 17.13 -3.93 0.41
N GLY A 5 17.66 -3.02 -0.42
CA GLY A 5 18.34 -3.36 -1.68
C GLY A 5 17.47 -3.64 -2.91
N PHE A 6 16.16 -3.38 -2.87
CA PHE A 6 15.29 -3.60 -4.03
C PHE A 6 14.63 -2.31 -4.52
N ASP A 7 14.94 -1.92 -5.75
CA ASP A 7 14.34 -0.76 -6.39
C ASP A 7 13.20 -1.16 -7.33
N ALA A 8 13.16 -2.42 -7.78
CA ALA A 8 12.07 -2.96 -8.57
C ALA A 8 11.38 -4.10 -7.83
N LEU A 9 10.05 -3.99 -7.70
CA LEU A 9 9.22 -4.85 -6.88
C LEU A 9 7.93 -5.23 -7.61
N LEU A 10 7.43 -6.41 -7.31
CA LEU A 10 6.09 -6.85 -7.68
C LEU A 10 5.22 -6.90 -6.42
N VAL A 11 4.13 -6.15 -6.42
CA VAL A 11 3.13 -6.18 -5.33
C VAL A 11 1.97 -7.04 -5.83
N GLU A 12 1.80 -8.21 -5.21
CA GLU A 12 0.73 -9.11 -5.56
C GLU A 12 -0.37 -9.08 -4.51
N GLN A 13 -1.59 -8.84 -4.97
CA GLN A 13 -2.79 -8.87 -4.15
C GLN A 13 -3.62 -10.09 -4.53
N PRO A 14 -4.07 -10.90 -3.56
CA PRO A 14 -4.97 -12.01 -3.86
C PRO A 14 -6.25 -11.52 -4.54
N TRP A 15 -6.62 -12.18 -5.63
CA TRP A 15 -7.76 -11.81 -6.46
C TRP A 15 -8.80 -12.93 -6.44
N SER A 16 -10.03 -12.62 -6.04
CA SER A 16 -11.19 -13.49 -6.28
C SER A 16 -12.48 -12.66 -6.31
N ALA A 17 -13.44 -13.04 -7.16
CA ALA A 17 -14.72 -12.36 -7.27
C ALA A 17 -15.45 -12.24 -5.92
N SER A 18 -15.39 -13.27 -5.07
CA SER A 18 -15.95 -13.27 -3.72
C SER A 18 -15.19 -12.35 -2.75
N ARG A 19 -13.87 -12.25 -2.87
CA ARG A 19 -13.07 -11.28 -2.10
C ARG A 19 -13.34 -9.85 -2.54
N HIS A 20 -13.75 -9.61 -3.77
CA HIS A 20 -14.16 -8.26 -4.20
C HIS A 20 -15.48 -7.81 -3.60
N LEU A 21 -16.39 -8.75 -3.32
CA LEU A 21 -17.70 -8.44 -2.74
C LEU A 21 -17.69 -8.45 -1.21
N TRP A 22 -16.83 -9.26 -0.58
CA TRP A 22 -16.82 -9.47 0.88
C TRP A 22 -15.44 -9.35 1.54
N GLY A 23 -14.40 -9.04 0.76
CA GLY A 23 -13.03 -8.93 1.23
C GLY A 23 -12.86 -7.71 2.12
N THR A 24 -12.92 -7.95 3.41
CA THR A 24 -12.80 -6.89 4.41
C THR A 24 -11.38 -6.76 4.93
N ARG A 25 -10.46 -7.62 4.49
CA ARG A 25 -9.06 -7.63 4.91
C ARG A 25 -8.15 -7.25 3.75
N TYR A 26 -7.35 -6.22 3.99
CA TYR A 26 -6.23 -5.86 3.13
C TYR A 26 -5.07 -6.83 3.36
N GLU A 27 -4.61 -7.47 2.29
CA GLU A 27 -3.35 -8.21 2.27
C GLU A 27 -2.69 -8.14 0.90
N CYS A 28 -1.37 -8.07 0.88
CA CYS A 28 -0.56 -8.19 -0.31
C CYS A 28 0.79 -8.82 0.03
N ALA A 29 1.45 -9.40 -0.98
CA ALA A 29 2.80 -9.92 -0.88
C ALA A 29 3.70 -9.14 -1.84
N VAL A 30 4.92 -8.85 -1.39
CA VAL A 30 5.92 -8.09 -2.15
C VAL A 30 7.01 -9.05 -2.56
N TYR A 31 7.30 -9.08 -3.86
CA TYR A 31 8.32 -9.93 -4.47
C TYR A 31 9.37 -9.10 -5.19
N SER A 32 10.55 -9.66 -5.38
CA SER A 32 11.52 -9.14 -6.35
C SER A 32 11.03 -9.39 -7.78
N GLU A 33 11.65 -8.74 -8.77
CA GLU A 33 11.36 -9.04 -10.19
C GLU A 33 11.68 -10.50 -10.56
N GLN A 34 12.64 -11.12 -9.87
CA GLN A 34 12.98 -12.54 -10.03
C GLN A 34 11.98 -13.49 -9.32
N GLY A 35 10.97 -12.94 -8.63
CA GLY A 35 9.91 -13.71 -8.00
C GLY A 35 10.20 -14.19 -6.58
N ALA A 36 11.31 -13.76 -5.96
CA ALA A 36 11.61 -14.07 -4.57
C ALA A 36 10.70 -13.26 -3.62
N LEU A 37 10.15 -13.90 -2.59
CA LEU A 37 9.31 -13.22 -1.60
C LEU A 37 10.18 -12.31 -0.72
N LEU A 38 9.84 -11.02 -0.69
CA LEU A 38 10.54 -10.00 0.09
C LEU A 38 9.77 -9.61 1.34
N ALA A 39 8.44 -9.45 1.23
CA ALA A 39 7.61 -9.01 2.34
C ALA A 39 6.16 -9.48 2.23
N ASN A 40 5.47 -9.49 3.35
CA ASN A 40 4.02 -9.58 3.42
C ASN A 40 3.46 -8.32 4.06
N VAL A 41 2.33 -7.86 3.55
CA VAL A 41 1.56 -6.76 4.13
C VAL A 41 0.20 -7.29 4.50
N ALA A 42 -0.20 -7.11 5.76
CA ALA A 42 -1.49 -7.56 6.24
C ALA A 42 -2.01 -6.69 7.37
N GLU A 43 -3.32 -6.67 7.57
CA GLU A 43 -3.91 -6.02 8.73
C GLU A 43 -3.48 -6.68 10.05
N ARG A 44 -3.07 -5.84 11.01
CA ARG A 44 -2.60 -6.22 12.36
C ARG A 44 -3.71 -6.84 13.19
N LYS A 45 -4.89 -6.21 13.18
CA LYS A 45 -6.05 -6.64 13.97
C LYS A 45 -7.19 -7.06 13.06
N ARG A 46 -7.95 -8.07 13.48
CA ARG A 46 -9.22 -8.43 12.85
C ARG A 46 -10.22 -7.29 13.11
N LEU A 47 -10.88 -6.82 12.06
CA LEU A 47 -11.93 -5.80 12.20
C LEU A 47 -13.15 -6.40 12.90
N GLY A 48 -13.74 -5.62 13.80
CA GLY A 48 -15.06 -5.93 14.34
C GLY A 48 -16.16 -5.91 13.26
N PRO A 49 -17.30 -6.56 13.52
CA PRO A 49 -18.35 -6.80 12.52
C PRO A 49 -18.93 -5.51 11.89
N LEU A 50 -19.05 -4.42 12.65
CA LEU A 50 -19.53 -3.13 12.13
C LEU A 50 -18.57 -2.52 11.09
N ARG A 51 -17.26 -2.57 11.33
CA ARG A 51 -16.26 -2.06 10.38
C ARG A 51 -16.17 -2.95 9.14
N LYS A 52 -16.47 -4.25 9.30
CA LYS A 52 -16.61 -5.21 8.21
C LYS A 52 -17.75 -4.79 7.27
N MET A 53 -18.91 -4.43 7.81
CA MET A 53 -20.05 -3.97 7.00
C MET A 53 -19.78 -2.63 6.30
N LEU A 54 -19.14 -1.65 6.96
CA LEU A 54 -18.79 -0.36 6.34
C LEU A 54 -17.83 -0.50 5.16
N ARG A 55 -16.92 -1.49 5.18
CA ARG A 55 -16.05 -1.77 4.04
C ARG A 55 -16.80 -2.43 2.89
N ALA A 56 -17.80 -3.27 3.19
CA ALA A 56 -18.62 -3.96 2.19
C ALA A 56 -19.59 -3.02 1.45
N THR A 57 -20.01 -1.89 2.04
CA THR A 57 -21.02 -0.97 1.48
C THR A 57 -20.46 0.18 0.65
N GLY A 58 -19.21 0.11 0.18
CA GLY A 58 -18.63 1.14 -0.71
C GLY A 58 -17.91 2.31 -0.02
N PHE A 59 -17.88 2.33 1.32
CA PHE A 59 -17.13 3.33 2.10
C PHE A 59 -15.69 2.91 2.42
N SER A 60 -15.17 1.84 1.81
CA SER A 60 -13.86 1.24 2.13
C SER A 60 -12.72 2.28 2.19
N GLY A 61 -12.71 3.26 1.29
CA GLY A 61 -11.77 4.38 1.28
C GLY A 61 -11.75 5.28 2.50
N ARG A 62 -12.85 5.36 3.26
CA ARG A 62 -13.03 6.18 4.46
C ARG A 62 -12.87 5.38 5.76
N THR A 63 -12.53 4.10 5.67
CA THR A 63 -12.37 3.24 6.84
C THR A 63 -10.96 3.26 7.39
N VAL A 64 -10.83 2.88 8.66
CA VAL A 64 -9.53 2.77 9.35
C VAL A 64 -8.76 1.57 8.80
N PHE A 65 -7.49 1.74 8.50
CA PHE A 65 -6.55 0.65 8.18
C PHE A 65 -5.39 0.66 9.17
N ASP A 66 -4.97 -0.53 9.60
CA ASP A 66 -3.80 -0.75 10.46
C ASP A 66 -3.05 -1.97 9.90
N LEU A 67 -2.04 -1.69 9.08
CA LEU A 67 -1.27 -2.66 8.32
C LEU A 67 0.12 -2.84 8.93
N VAL A 68 0.66 -4.04 8.80
CA VAL A 68 2.06 -4.34 9.10
C VAL A 68 2.71 -4.82 7.82
N VAL A 69 3.85 -4.21 7.48
CA VAL A 69 4.79 -4.73 6.49
C VAL A 69 5.79 -5.59 7.25
N ALA A 70 5.87 -6.88 6.94
CA ALA A 70 6.76 -7.82 7.61
C ALA A 70 7.64 -8.57 6.61
N GLN A 71 8.92 -8.73 6.94
CA GLN A 71 9.87 -9.54 6.19
C GLN A 71 10.23 -10.76 7.03
N GLN A 72 10.05 -11.96 6.48
CA GLN A 72 10.33 -13.23 7.18
C GLN A 72 9.66 -13.32 8.56
N GLY A 73 8.49 -12.72 8.73
CA GLY A 73 7.74 -12.69 9.99
C GLY A 73 8.10 -11.54 10.94
N PHE A 74 9.19 -10.81 10.69
CA PHE A 74 9.58 -9.67 11.50
C PHE A 74 8.93 -8.38 10.99
N PRO A 75 8.25 -7.60 11.85
CA PRO A 75 7.65 -6.33 11.45
C PRO A 75 8.75 -5.33 11.08
N LEU A 76 8.60 -4.68 9.92
CA LEU A 76 9.50 -3.62 9.45
C LEU A 76 8.85 -2.24 9.56
N LEU A 77 7.56 -2.15 9.19
CA LEU A 77 6.79 -0.90 9.19
C LEU A 77 5.37 -1.15 9.67
N SER A 78 4.79 -0.17 10.35
CA SER A 78 3.37 -0.09 10.63
C SER A 78 2.75 1.04 9.80
N LEU A 79 1.65 0.74 9.11
CA LEU A 79 0.95 1.72 8.28
C LEU A 79 -0.46 1.93 8.85
N ARG A 80 -0.78 3.17 9.23
CA ARG A 80 -2.06 3.48 9.84
C ARG A 80 -2.79 4.56 9.05
N LYS A 81 -4.04 4.30 8.72
CA LYS A 81 -4.97 5.29 8.16
C LYS A 81 -6.16 5.41 9.09
N GLY A 82 -6.46 6.61 9.58
CA GLY A 82 -7.69 6.88 10.33
C GLY A 82 -8.96 6.87 9.46
N ALA A 83 -10.11 7.16 10.06
CA ALA A 83 -11.36 7.31 9.33
C ALA A 83 -11.39 8.62 8.51
N GLY A 84 -12.07 8.63 7.37
CA GLY A 84 -12.20 9.80 6.48
C GLY A 84 -11.13 9.86 5.39
N ARG A 85 -10.45 11.01 5.25
CA ARG A 85 -9.30 11.19 4.34
C ARG A 85 -8.00 11.60 5.06
N PRO A 86 -7.64 10.98 6.20
CA PRO A 86 -6.38 11.27 6.86
C PRO A 86 -5.22 10.75 6.01
N PRO A 87 -4.02 11.33 6.20
CA PRO A 87 -2.82 10.76 5.62
C PRO A 87 -2.60 9.34 6.14
N LEU A 88 -1.89 8.52 5.36
CA LEU A 88 -1.39 7.24 5.82
C LEU A 88 -0.13 7.50 6.65
N GLU A 89 -0.19 7.28 7.95
CA GLU A 89 0.93 7.37 8.87
C GLU A 89 1.83 6.14 8.71
N VAL A 90 3.15 6.37 8.73
CA VAL A 90 4.17 5.33 8.63
C VAL A 90 5.05 5.40 9.88
N THR A 91 5.12 4.29 10.61
CA THR A 91 5.95 4.18 11.80
C THR A 91 6.84 2.95 11.76
N ARG A 92 7.93 2.99 12.52
CA ARG A 92 8.75 1.81 12.82
C ARG A 92 8.01 0.89 13.80
N PRO A 93 8.48 -0.36 13.99
CA PRO A 93 7.86 -1.31 14.92
C PRO A 93 7.88 -0.85 16.37
N ASP A 94 8.87 -0.04 16.75
CA ASP A 94 9.01 0.59 18.08
C ASP A 94 8.02 1.76 18.29
N GLY A 95 7.22 2.12 17.29
CA GLY A 95 6.27 3.23 17.34
C GLY A 95 6.85 4.58 16.90
N SER A 96 8.16 4.68 16.63
CA SER A 96 8.76 5.93 16.17
C SER A 96 8.21 6.34 14.80
N ALA A 97 7.84 7.61 14.68
CA ALA A 97 7.28 8.15 13.46
C ALA A 97 8.37 8.27 12.38
N ILE A 98 8.05 7.79 11.17
CA ILE A 98 8.86 8.01 9.97
C ILE A 98 8.32 9.20 9.18
N GLY A 99 6.99 9.32 9.12
CA GLY A 99 6.30 10.37 8.40
C GLY A 99 4.91 9.94 7.98
N SER A 100 4.37 10.57 6.95
CA SER A 100 3.04 10.24 6.44
C SER A 100 2.89 10.47 4.94
N VAL A 101 1.88 9.84 4.34
CA VAL A 101 1.55 9.96 2.91
C VAL A 101 0.18 10.60 2.78
N ARG A 102 0.11 11.79 2.18
CA ARG A 102 -1.13 12.54 2.01
C ARG A 102 -1.52 12.62 0.54
N GLN A 103 -2.77 12.24 0.23
CA GLN A 103 -3.33 12.53 -1.09
C GLN A 103 -3.66 14.02 -1.20
N LEU A 104 -3.01 14.72 -2.13
CA LEU A 104 -3.28 16.14 -2.41
C LEU A 104 -4.43 16.29 -3.42
N ARG A 105 -4.34 15.52 -4.50
CA ARG A 105 -5.36 15.41 -5.56
C ARG A 105 -5.32 14.01 -6.15
N ARG A 106 -6.25 13.67 -7.05
CA ARG A 106 -6.23 12.39 -7.76
C ARG A 106 -4.88 12.22 -8.48
N GLY A 107 -4.17 11.14 -8.19
CA GLY A 107 -2.85 10.85 -8.77
C GLY A 107 -1.66 11.59 -8.16
N ALA A 108 -1.85 12.48 -7.18
CA ALA A 108 -0.76 13.19 -6.51
C ALA A 108 -0.74 12.91 -5.01
N TYR A 109 0.37 12.35 -4.54
CA TYR A 109 0.56 11.91 -3.16
C TYR A 109 1.83 12.53 -2.61
N ALA A 110 1.71 13.37 -1.59
CA ALA A 110 2.84 13.98 -0.91
C ALA A 110 3.41 13.03 0.13
N LEU A 111 4.74 12.89 0.15
CA LEU A 111 5.49 12.24 1.22
C LEU A 111 5.88 13.32 2.22
N LEU A 112 5.42 13.18 3.45
CA LEU A 112 5.60 14.15 4.53
C LEU A 112 6.52 13.55 5.59
N ASP A 113 7.39 14.37 6.16
CA ASP A 113 8.20 14.00 7.31
C ASP A 113 7.35 13.91 8.61
N PRO A 114 7.94 13.59 9.78
CA PRO A 114 7.19 13.54 11.04
C PRO A 114 6.60 14.89 11.49
N ALA A 115 7.17 16.02 11.05
CA ALA A 115 6.67 17.36 11.35
C ALA A 115 5.54 17.81 10.39
N GLY A 116 5.27 17.02 9.34
CA GLY A 116 4.28 17.33 8.31
C GLY A 116 4.82 18.16 7.15
N GLN A 117 6.13 18.42 7.10
CA GLN A 117 6.78 19.09 5.98
C GLN A 117 6.83 18.15 4.78
N GLN A 118 6.50 18.68 3.59
CA GLN A 118 6.59 17.91 2.36
C GLN A 118 8.05 17.70 1.96
N LEU A 119 8.42 16.43 1.79
CA LEU A 119 9.71 16.01 1.26
C LEU A 119 9.71 15.99 -0.27
N CYS A 120 8.70 15.36 -0.86
CA CYS A 120 8.52 15.24 -2.32
C CYS A 120 7.11 14.67 -2.65
N LEU A 121 6.82 14.52 -3.93
CA LEU A 121 5.67 13.77 -4.44
C LEU A 121 6.07 12.34 -4.80
N LEU A 122 5.15 11.39 -4.57
CA LEU A 122 5.40 9.96 -4.82
C LEU A 122 5.84 9.69 -6.27
N HIS A 123 5.22 10.34 -7.25
CA HIS A 123 5.56 10.12 -8.67
C HIS A 123 6.95 10.64 -9.06
N GLU A 124 7.56 11.51 -8.24
CA GLU A 124 8.92 11.98 -8.47
C GLU A 124 9.95 10.91 -8.11
N VAL A 125 9.60 9.98 -7.20
CA VAL A 125 10.53 8.99 -6.63
C VAL A 125 10.13 7.55 -6.90
N ALA A 126 8.91 7.29 -7.38
CA ALA A 126 8.40 5.96 -7.64
C ALA A 126 7.44 5.93 -8.84
N ALA A 127 7.64 4.95 -9.72
CA ALA A 127 6.70 4.57 -10.76
C ALA A 127 5.87 3.37 -10.28
N PHE A 128 4.55 3.54 -10.27
CA PHE A 128 3.58 2.49 -9.95
C PHE A 128 2.78 2.14 -11.20
N ARG A 129 2.88 0.91 -11.68
CA ARG A 129 2.07 0.42 -12.80
C ARG A 129 1.20 -0.74 -12.33
N PRO A 130 -0.12 -0.52 -12.26
CA PRO A 130 -1.02 -1.59 -11.85
C PRO A 130 -1.12 -2.60 -12.97
N GLY A 131 -1.01 -3.86 -12.62
CA GLY A 131 -0.95 -4.91 -13.63
C GLY A 131 -2.20 -5.75 -13.70
N ALA A 132 -2.12 -6.72 -14.59
CA ALA A 132 -3.21 -7.64 -14.89
C ALA A 132 -3.38 -8.70 -13.80
N ILE A 133 -4.50 -9.42 -13.91
CA ILE A 133 -4.75 -10.61 -13.10
C ILE A 133 -3.90 -11.75 -13.67
N GLY A 134 -2.97 -12.25 -12.87
CA GLY A 134 -2.15 -13.43 -13.15
C GLY A 134 -2.51 -14.61 -12.26
N LYS A 135 -1.64 -15.62 -12.26
CA LYS A 135 -1.68 -16.76 -11.33
C LYS A 135 -0.35 -16.89 -10.58
N ARG A 136 -0.41 -17.27 -9.31
CA ARG A 136 0.71 -17.75 -8.48
C ARG A 136 0.22 -18.92 -7.63
N ASP A 137 0.94 -20.03 -7.67
CA ASP A 137 0.62 -21.24 -6.89
C ASP A 137 -0.85 -21.68 -7.02
N GLY A 138 -1.37 -21.66 -8.24
CA GLY A 138 -2.76 -22.00 -8.56
C GLY A 138 -3.81 -20.96 -8.18
N ARG A 139 -3.43 -19.84 -7.53
CA ARG A 139 -4.34 -18.76 -7.10
C ARG A 139 -4.26 -17.56 -8.03
N ARG A 140 -5.39 -16.88 -8.25
CA ARG A 140 -5.41 -15.63 -9.02
C ARG A 140 -4.88 -14.48 -8.16
N VAL A 141 -4.04 -13.65 -8.76
CA VAL A 141 -3.43 -12.48 -8.09
C VAL A 141 -3.46 -11.27 -9.04
N ARG A 142 -3.72 -10.08 -8.53
CA ARG A 142 -3.40 -8.84 -9.24
C ARG A 142 -1.93 -8.53 -8.99
N ARG A 143 -1.13 -8.38 -10.03
CA ARG A 143 0.31 -8.10 -9.91
C ARG A 143 0.58 -6.68 -10.34
N ASP A 144 0.85 -5.80 -9.39
CA ASP A 144 1.29 -4.43 -9.66
C ASP A 144 2.82 -4.39 -9.70
N SER A 145 3.40 -3.57 -10.57
CA SER A 145 4.85 -3.33 -10.61
C SER A 145 5.19 -1.98 -10.01
N VAL A 146 6.24 -1.96 -9.21
CA VAL A 146 6.75 -0.77 -8.53
C VAL A 146 8.20 -0.61 -8.88
N ARG A 147 8.59 0.59 -9.29
CA ARG A 147 10.00 0.97 -9.48
C ARG A 147 10.29 2.24 -8.70
N LEU A 148 11.12 2.13 -7.68
CA LEU A 148 11.67 3.26 -6.95
C LEU A 148 12.87 3.81 -7.70
N GLN A 149 13.16 5.09 -7.51
CA GLN A 149 14.46 5.62 -7.88
C GLN A 149 15.55 4.91 -7.05
N PRO A 150 16.72 4.65 -7.66
CA PRO A 150 17.83 4.05 -6.95
C PRO A 150 18.37 5.01 -5.88
N ASN A 151 18.92 4.45 -4.80
CA ASN A 151 19.60 5.20 -3.72
C ASN A 151 18.74 6.27 -3.02
N LEU A 152 17.41 6.11 -3.00
CA LEU A 152 16.55 7.03 -2.25
C LEU A 152 16.96 7.07 -0.76
N PRO A 153 17.14 8.26 -0.18
CA PRO A 153 17.46 8.40 1.23
C PRO A 153 16.26 8.04 2.11
N GLU A 154 16.52 7.69 3.36
CA GLU A 154 15.48 7.65 4.39
C GLU A 154 15.16 9.08 4.86
N PRO A 155 13.90 9.41 5.19
CA PRO A 155 12.72 8.52 5.26
C PRO A 155 11.98 8.35 3.92
N VAL A 156 12.40 9.02 2.84
CA VAL A 156 11.70 9.03 1.54
C VAL A 156 11.47 7.61 1.00
N ARG A 157 12.50 6.75 1.07
CA ARG A 157 12.41 5.35 0.66
C ARG A 157 11.32 4.59 1.43
N SER A 158 11.29 4.70 2.76
CA SER A 158 10.24 4.11 3.62
C SER A 158 8.84 4.56 3.21
N LEU A 159 8.68 5.86 3.01
CA LEU A 159 7.38 6.47 2.69
C LEU A 159 6.90 6.07 1.29
N ALA A 160 7.80 6.04 0.31
CA ALA A 160 7.49 5.58 -1.05
C ALA A 160 7.07 4.10 -1.07
N LEU A 161 7.84 3.23 -0.40
CA LEU A 161 7.49 1.81 -0.24
C LEU A 161 6.12 1.63 0.40
N ALA A 162 5.87 2.29 1.54
CA ALA A 162 4.61 2.26 2.25
C ALA A 162 3.44 2.71 1.35
N ALA A 163 3.64 3.79 0.58
CA ALA A 163 2.64 4.30 -0.34
C ALA A 163 2.30 3.31 -1.45
N CYS A 164 3.31 2.65 -2.04
CA CYS A 164 3.11 1.69 -3.12
C CYS A 164 2.48 0.38 -2.63
N VAL A 165 2.95 -0.18 -1.50
CA VAL A 165 2.40 -1.44 -0.98
C VAL A 165 0.99 -1.31 -0.44
N ALA A 166 0.59 -0.10 -0.04
CA ALA A 166 -0.75 0.24 0.44
C ALA A 166 -1.48 1.20 -0.52
N TYR A 167 -1.15 1.17 -1.82
CA TYR A 167 -1.61 2.17 -2.79
C TYR A 167 -3.13 2.34 -2.82
N ASP A 168 -3.86 1.25 -2.68
CA ASP A 168 -5.32 1.26 -2.65
C ASP A 168 -5.89 1.95 -1.41
N VAL A 169 -5.23 1.80 -0.27
CA VAL A 169 -5.56 2.49 0.97
C VAL A 169 -5.26 3.98 0.83
N VAL A 170 -4.09 4.33 0.27
CA VAL A 170 -3.67 5.72 0.05
C VAL A 170 -4.61 6.46 -0.90
N ARG A 171 -5.01 5.83 -2.02
CA ARG A 171 -5.92 6.45 -3.01
C ARG A 171 -7.39 6.46 -2.61
N GLY A 172 -7.72 5.93 -1.43
CA GLY A 172 -9.08 5.95 -0.90
C GLY A 172 -10.02 4.94 -1.57
N ILE A 173 -9.48 3.82 -2.06
CA ILE A 173 -10.27 2.69 -2.58
C ILE A 173 -10.36 1.56 -1.53
N GLY A 174 -9.36 1.46 -0.66
CA GLY A 174 -9.30 0.47 0.41
C GLY A 174 -9.16 -0.94 -0.16
N THR A 175 -10.21 -1.75 -0.03
CA THR A 175 -10.28 -3.14 -0.50
C THR A 175 -11.17 -3.35 -1.74
N ASN A 176 -11.87 -2.31 -2.22
CA ASN A 176 -12.87 -2.41 -3.28
C ASN A 176 -12.26 -2.17 -4.68
N HIS A 177 -11.82 -3.22 -5.37
CA HIS A 177 -11.27 -3.10 -6.73
C HIS A 177 -12.31 -3.27 -7.85
N THR A 178 -13.39 -2.51 -7.83
CA THR A 178 -14.43 -2.61 -8.88
C THR A 178 -14.29 -1.66 -10.06
N SER A 179 -13.25 -0.82 -10.17
CA SER A 179 -13.05 0.02 -11.36
C SER A 179 -11.88 -0.46 -12.21
N GLY A 180 -12.22 -1.21 -13.27
CA GLY A 180 -11.48 -1.13 -14.52
C GLY A 180 -11.67 0.28 -15.09
N ALA A 181 -10.67 1.13 -14.94
CA ALA A 181 -10.44 2.37 -15.70
C ALA A 181 -9.10 2.95 -15.22
N PHE A 182 -8.02 2.55 -15.87
CA PHE A 182 -6.74 3.24 -15.76
C PHE A 182 -6.74 4.43 -16.70
N ASP A 183 -6.81 5.63 -16.14
CA ASP A 183 -6.24 6.81 -16.76
C ASP A 183 -5.33 7.46 -15.73
N PHE A 184 -4.03 7.27 -15.93
CA PHE A 184 -3.07 8.31 -15.56
C PHE A 184 -2.93 9.20 -16.79
N PRO A 185 -2.74 10.52 -16.64
CA PRO A 185 -2.24 11.31 -17.75
C PRO A 185 -0.89 10.72 -18.17
N THR A 186 -0.84 10.16 -19.38
CA THR A 186 0.40 10.02 -20.12
C THR A 186 0.96 11.43 -20.31
N ALA A 187 2.18 11.64 -19.83
CA ALA A 187 3.02 12.68 -20.40
C ALA A 187 3.31 12.33 -21.87
#